data_AF-A0A397VTZ3-F1
#
_entry.id   AF-A0A397VTZ3-F1
#
_cell.length_a   1.000
_cell.length_b   1.000
_cell.length_c   1.000
_cell.angle_alpha   90.00
_cell.angle_beta   90.00
_cell.angle_gamma   90.00
#
_symmetry.space_group_name_H-M   'P 1'
#
loop_
_entity.id
_entity.type
_entity.pdbx_description
1 polymer ?
#
loop_
_entity_poly.entity_id
_entity_poly.type
_entity_poly.pdbx_seq_one_letter_code
_entity_poly.pdbx_strand_id
1 'polypeptide(L)'
;EIYNPANLSLRTHNEFKRWIQKIQDAQTKSEQNQKIKRYSISKKSILFDLNTTNFPKTFTVDIMRLFYENIASYMLNYWMGSFFTDPNLNNGEYVLCKETWDKIGKEMHQI
;
A
#
# COMPACT_ATOMS: atom_id res chain seq x y z
N GLU A 1 -1.18 -33.96 -9.43
CA GLU A 1 -2.45 -33.22 -9.62
C GLU A 1 -2.43 -32.55 -11.00
N ILE A 2 -3.54 -32.60 -11.74
CA ILE A 2 -3.66 -31.98 -13.07
C ILE A 2 -3.96 -30.50 -12.85
N TYR A 3 -3.12 -29.62 -13.37
CA TYR A 3 -3.29 -28.16 -13.27
C TYR A 3 -4.59 -27.73 -13.97
N ASN A 4 -5.54 -27.18 -13.20
CA ASN A 4 -6.79 -26.63 -13.73
C ASN A 4 -6.77 -25.09 -13.60
N PRO A 5 -6.59 -24.35 -14.71
CA PRO A 5 -6.53 -22.89 -14.68
C PRO A 5 -7.86 -22.23 -14.27
N ALA A 6 -9.00 -22.93 -14.43
CA ALA A 6 -10.31 -22.44 -14.03
C ALA A 6 -10.60 -22.65 -12.53
N ASN A 7 -9.77 -23.42 -11.82
CA ASN A 7 -9.93 -23.72 -10.39
C ASN A 7 -8.67 -23.36 -9.59
N LEU A 8 -8.15 -22.15 -9.82
CA LEU A 8 -7.06 -21.61 -9.00
C LEU A 8 -7.59 -21.26 -7.61
N SER A 9 -6.97 -21.81 -6.56
CA SER A 9 -7.33 -21.47 -5.19
C SER A 9 -7.16 -19.96 -4.95
N LEU A 10 -8.25 -19.28 -4.65
CA LEU A 10 -8.22 -17.85 -4.29
C LEU A 10 -7.50 -17.67 -2.96
N ARG A 11 -6.52 -16.76 -2.93
CA ARG A 11 -5.81 -16.40 -1.70
C ARG A 11 -6.77 -15.69 -0.76
N THR A 12 -6.89 -16.18 0.47
CA THR A 12 -7.67 -15.54 1.53
C THR A 12 -6.81 -14.59 2.37
N HIS A 13 -7.45 -13.63 3.03
CA HIS A 13 -6.76 -12.72 3.95
C HIS A 13 -6.02 -13.46 5.08
N ASN A 14 -6.63 -14.52 5.62
CA ASN A 14 -6.04 -15.32 6.69
C ASN A 14 -4.84 -16.15 6.23
N GLU A 15 -4.84 -16.64 4.99
CA GLU A 15 -3.65 -17.26 4.39
C GLU A 15 -2.52 -16.25 4.23
N PHE A 16 -2.84 -15.06 3.74
CA PHE A 16 -1.88 -13.98 3.59
C PHE A 16 -1.26 -13.58 4.94
N LYS A 17 -2.06 -13.49 6.01
CA LYS A 17 -1.60 -13.32 7.41
C LYS A 17 -0.59 -14.39 7.81
N ARG A 18 -0.96 -15.66 7.64
CA ARG A 18 -0.09 -16.79 8.01
C ARG A 18 1.22 -16.79 7.22
N TRP A 19 1.21 -16.40 5.94
CA TRP A 19 2.42 -16.37 5.12
C TRP A 19 3.35 -15.23 5.50
N ILE A 20 2.82 -14.03 5.78
CA ILE A 20 3.61 -12.92 6.30
C ILE A 20 4.29 -13.34 7.61
N GLN A 21 3.55 -13.95 8.54
CA GLN A 21 4.11 -14.41 9.80
C GLN A 21 5.26 -15.39 9.57
N LYS A 22 5.08 -16.38 8.67
CA LYS A 22 6.15 -17.34 8.32
C LYS A 22 7.39 -16.68 7.70
N ILE A 23 7.23 -15.58 6.96
CA ILE A 23 8.36 -14.81 6.40
C ILE A 23 9.09 -14.07 7.53
N GLN A 24 8.35 -13.50 8.49
CA GLN A 24 8.91 -12.78 9.63
C GLN A 24 9.61 -13.70 10.63
N ASP A 25 9.08 -14.91 10.84
CA ASP A 25 9.65 -15.91 11.76
C ASP A 25 10.87 -16.67 11.18
N ALA A 26 11.26 -16.38 9.93
CA ALA A 26 12.40 -17.01 9.29
C ALA A 26 13.69 -16.68 10.04
N GLN A 27 14.49 -17.69 10.35
CA GLN A 27 15.69 -17.54 11.19
C GLN A 27 16.91 -17.06 10.39
N THR A 28 16.88 -17.23 9.07
CA THR A 28 17.97 -16.81 8.18
C THR A 28 17.45 -16.03 6.99
N LYS A 29 18.30 -15.14 6.45
CA LYS A 29 17.99 -14.37 5.23
C LYS A 29 17.74 -15.27 4.01
N SER A 30 18.42 -16.42 3.93
CA SER A 30 18.22 -17.41 2.87
C SER A 30 16.82 -18.03 2.95
N GLU A 31 16.41 -18.47 4.14
CA GLU A 31 15.07 -19.01 4.37
C GLU A 31 13.98 -17.96 4.10
N GLN A 32 14.20 -16.72 4.56
CA GLN A 32 13.31 -15.61 4.29
C GLN A 32 13.11 -15.40 2.78
N ASN A 33 14.21 -15.34 2.01
CA ASN A 33 14.16 -15.18 0.55
C ASN A 33 13.45 -16.35 -0.16
N GLN A 34 13.63 -17.59 0.32
CA GLN A 34 12.89 -18.74 -0.19
C GLN A 34 11.38 -18.61 0.06
N LYS A 35 10.97 -18.19 1.27
CA LYS A 35 9.56 -17.97 1.61
C LYS A 35 8.95 -16.80 0.83
N ILE A 36 9.68 -15.70 0.67
CA ILE A 36 9.28 -14.54 -0.17
C ILE A 36 8.97 -15.01 -1.60
N LYS A 37 9.89 -15.79 -2.20
CA LYS A 37 9.68 -16.35 -3.54
C LYS A 37 8.47 -17.30 -3.59
N ARG A 38 8.36 -18.21 -2.62
CA ARG A 38 7.28 -19.20 -2.56
C ARG A 38 5.89 -18.58 -2.43
N TYR A 39 5.75 -17.54 -1.61
CA TYR A 39 4.46 -16.89 -1.38
C TYR A 39 4.20 -15.72 -2.33
N SER A 40 5.22 -15.28 -3.08
CA SER A 40 5.20 -14.07 -3.90
C SER A 40 4.80 -12.83 -3.10
N ILE A 41 5.30 -12.73 -1.86
CA ILE A 41 5.07 -11.60 -0.94
C ILE A 41 6.43 -11.02 -0.56
N SER A 42 6.70 -9.80 -1.00
CA SER A 42 8.00 -9.14 -0.77
C SER A 42 8.19 -8.69 0.68
N LYS A 43 7.19 -8.02 1.27
CA LYS A 43 7.23 -7.49 2.63
C LYS A 43 5.82 -7.28 3.19
N LYS A 44 5.69 -7.19 4.51
CA LYS A 44 4.45 -6.72 5.17
C LYS A 44 4.23 -5.25 4.81
N SER A 45 3.05 -4.92 4.28
CA SER A 45 2.66 -3.52 4.04
C SER A 45 2.25 -2.87 5.36
N ILE A 46 2.49 -1.56 5.51
CA ILE A 46 1.99 -0.78 6.65
C ILE A 46 0.45 -0.77 6.71
N LEU A 47 -0.20 -0.86 5.55
CA LEU A 47 -1.66 -0.92 5.45
C LEU A 47 -2.23 -2.24 6.00
N PHE A 48 -1.38 -3.22 6.33
CA PHE A 48 -1.78 -4.53 6.82
C PHE A 48 -2.48 -4.51 8.17
N ASP A 49 -2.15 -3.52 8.98
CA ASP A 49 -2.68 -3.39 10.33
C ASP A 49 -4.04 -2.65 10.34
N LEU A 50 -4.56 -2.25 9.17
CA LEU A 50 -5.87 -1.65 9.02
C LEU A 50 -6.97 -2.72 8.98
N ASN A 51 -7.88 -2.69 9.96
CA ASN A 51 -9.02 -3.60 10.09
C ASN A 51 -10.00 -3.57 8.90
N THR A 52 -9.95 -2.52 8.08
CA THR A 52 -10.80 -2.31 6.91
C THR A 52 -10.24 -2.93 5.63
N THR A 53 -9.07 -3.58 5.68
CA THR A 53 -8.39 -4.10 4.48
C THR A 53 -8.45 -5.61 4.33
N ASN A 54 -8.60 -6.09 3.10
CA ASN A 54 -8.50 -7.50 2.71
C ASN A 54 -7.47 -7.63 1.58
N PHE A 55 -6.19 -7.76 1.90
CA PHE A 55 -5.07 -7.65 0.96
C PHE A 55 -5.21 -8.34 -0.40
N PRO A 56 -5.60 -9.64 -0.48
CA PRO A 56 -5.80 -10.29 -1.77
C PRO A 56 -6.93 -9.69 -2.64
N LYS A 57 -7.87 -8.94 -2.03
CA LYS A 57 -9.07 -8.41 -2.68
C LYS A 57 -9.12 -6.89 -2.79
N THR A 58 -8.50 -6.16 -1.86
CA THR A 58 -8.60 -4.70 -1.72
C THR A 58 -7.61 -3.95 -2.61
N PHE A 59 -6.46 -4.56 -2.92
CA PHE A 59 -5.39 -3.92 -3.66
C PHE A 59 -5.08 -4.70 -4.94
N THR A 60 -6.04 -4.77 -5.86
CA THR A 60 -5.71 -5.27 -7.20
C THR A 60 -4.64 -4.37 -7.82
N VAL A 61 -3.80 -4.94 -8.67
CA VAL A 61 -2.73 -4.20 -9.38
C VAL A 61 -3.32 -2.96 -10.07
N ASP A 62 -4.51 -3.09 -10.64
CA ASP A 62 -5.21 -2.01 -11.33
C ASP A 62 -5.64 -0.88 -10.39
N ILE A 63 -6.11 -1.20 -9.17
CA ILE A 63 -6.47 -0.19 -8.17
C ILE A 63 -5.23 0.56 -7.69
N MET A 64 -4.13 -0.15 -7.40
CA MET A 64 -2.88 0.49 -7.01
C MET A 64 -2.35 1.39 -8.12
N ARG A 65 -2.37 0.90 -9.36
CA ARG A 65 -1.96 1.69 -10.53
C ARG A 65 -2.83 2.94 -10.69
N LEU A 66 -4.16 2.80 -10.60
CA LEU A 66 -5.09 3.93 -10.67
C LEU A 66 -4.82 4.98 -9.59
N PHE A 67 -4.65 4.57 -8.33
CA PHE A 67 -4.42 5.52 -7.25
C PHE A 67 -3.03 6.18 -7.33
N TYR A 68 -1.98 5.41 -7.59
CA TYR A 68 -0.61 5.94 -7.55
C TYR A 68 -0.18 6.65 -8.84
N GLU A 69 -0.60 6.19 -10.03
CA GLU A 69 -0.23 6.86 -11.29
C GLU A 69 -1.15 8.05 -11.59
N ASN A 70 -2.46 7.90 -11.35
CA ASN A 70 -3.42 8.88 -11.84
C ASN A 70 -3.97 9.81 -10.75
N ILE A 71 -4.07 9.37 -9.49
CA ILE A 71 -4.78 10.14 -8.44
C ILE A 71 -3.81 10.80 -7.45
N ALA A 72 -2.61 10.25 -7.25
CA ALA A 72 -1.67 10.73 -6.24
C ALA A 72 -1.27 12.20 -6.41
N SER A 73 -0.97 12.63 -7.65
CA SER A 73 -0.62 14.03 -7.94
C SER A 73 -1.79 14.98 -7.66
N TYR A 74 -3.01 14.56 -8.01
CA TYR A 74 -4.22 15.33 -7.74
C TYR A 74 -4.51 15.46 -6.24
N MET A 75 -4.37 14.38 -5.46
CA MET A 75 -4.53 14.43 -4.01
C MET A 75 -3.48 15.33 -3.35
N LEU A 76 -2.23 15.26 -3.81
CA LEU A 76 -1.17 16.13 -3.32
C LEU A 76 -1.50 17.60 -3.58
N ASN A 77 -1.87 17.95 -4.81
CA ASN A 77 -2.30 19.32 -5.15
C ASN A 77 -3.51 19.76 -4.33
N TYR A 78 -4.42 18.85 -4.02
CA TYR A 78 -5.61 19.14 -3.21
C TYR A 78 -5.23 19.51 -1.78
N TRP A 79 -4.37 18.72 -1.14
CA TRP A 79 -3.88 19.01 0.21
C TRP A 79 -2.88 20.17 0.28
N MET A 80 -2.24 20.54 -0.83
CA MET A 80 -1.42 21.76 -0.95
C MET A 80 -2.24 23.02 -1.26
N GLY A 81 -3.55 22.89 -1.52
CA GLY A 81 -4.40 24.03 -1.88
C GLY A 81 -4.13 24.58 -3.30
N SER A 82 -3.66 23.74 -4.22
CA SER A 82 -3.37 24.10 -5.62
C SER A 82 -4.18 23.31 -6.64
N PHE A 83 -5.20 22.56 -6.20
CA PHE A 83 -5.96 21.66 -7.07
C PHE A 83 -6.96 22.39 -7.96
N PHE A 84 -7.77 23.28 -7.40
CA PHE A 84 -8.73 24.05 -8.18
C PHE A 84 -8.10 25.30 -8.76
N THR A 85 -8.55 25.69 -9.96
CA THR A 85 -8.14 26.97 -10.57
C THR A 85 -8.70 28.17 -9.80
N ASP A 86 -9.86 28.02 -9.17
CA ASP A 86 -10.44 29.04 -8.27
C ASP A 86 -9.78 28.95 -6.88
N PRO A 87 -9.05 29.99 -6.44
CA PRO A 87 -8.41 30.00 -5.13
C PRO A 87 -9.39 29.86 -3.95
N ASN A 88 -10.63 30.29 -4.11
CA ASN A 88 -11.64 30.20 -3.05
C ASN A 88 -12.07 28.77 -2.74
N LEU A 89 -11.83 27.83 -3.66
CA LEU A 89 -12.13 26.41 -3.47
C LEU A 89 -10.96 25.66 -2.81
N ASN A 90 -9.82 26.32 -2.62
CA ASN A 90 -8.61 25.75 -2.03
C ASN A 90 -8.37 26.22 -0.58
N ASN A 91 -9.42 26.56 0.16
CA ASN A 91 -9.32 27.11 1.52
C ASN A 91 -9.94 26.22 2.61
N GLY A 92 -10.23 24.95 2.30
CA GLY A 92 -10.81 24.03 3.26
C GLY A 92 -9.82 23.56 4.34
N GLU A 93 -10.36 23.04 5.44
CA GLU A 93 -9.59 22.53 6.59
C GLU A 93 -8.65 21.36 6.25
N TYR A 94 -8.83 20.74 5.08
CA TYR A 94 -7.97 19.68 4.57
C TYR A 94 -6.64 20.19 3.97
N VAL A 95 -6.52 21.50 3.74
CA VAL A 95 -5.29 22.10 3.20
C VAL A 95 -4.26 22.22 4.32
N LEU A 96 -3.13 21.55 4.14
CA LEU A 96 -2.07 21.54 5.14
C LEU A 96 -1.15 22.75 4.94
N CYS A 97 -0.78 23.40 6.04
CA CYS A 97 0.18 24.48 6.00
C CYS A 97 1.58 23.97 5.62
N LYS A 98 2.42 24.88 5.12
CA LYS A 98 3.77 24.56 4.65
C LYS A 98 4.63 23.90 5.73
N GLU A 99 4.50 24.34 6.99
CA GLU A 99 5.26 23.80 8.11
C GLU A 99 4.94 22.31 8.34
N THR A 100 3.69 21.91 8.11
CA THR A 100 3.28 20.50 8.22
C THR A 100 3.91 19.67 7.09
N TRP A 101 3.89 20.18 5.87
CA TRP A 101 4.54 19.51 4.72
C TRP A 101 6.05 19.38 4.91
N ASP A 102 6.71 20.43 5.40
CA ASP A 102 8.15 20.40 5.69
C ASP A 102 8.48 19.35 6.76
N LYS A 103 7.62 19.20 7.78
CA LYS A 103 7.77 18.15 8.80
C LYS A 103 7.60 16.76 8.19
N ILE A 104 6.55 16.53 7.40
CA ILE A 104 6.31 15.26 6.71
C ILE A 104 7.51 14.90 5.82
N GLY A 105 8.03 15.86 5.04
CA GLY A 105 9.18 15.65 4.17
C GLY A 105 10.45 15.24 4.93
N LYS A 106 10.70 15.85 6.11
CA LYS A 106 11.83 15.47 6.98
C LYS A 106 11.66 14.06 7.54
N GLU A 107 10.45 13.71 7.99
CA GLU A 107 10.17 12.36 8.51
C GLU A 107 10.33 11.30 7.40
N MET A 108 9.82 11.56 6.20
CA MET A 108 9.97 10.65 5.06
C MET A 108 11.42 10.43 4.65
N HIS A 109 12.29 11.44 4.76
CA HIS A 109 13.71 11.33 4.41
C HIS A 109 14.53 10.52 5.43
N GLN A 110 14.01 10.33 6.65
CA GLN A 110 14.69 9.59 7.71
C GLN A 110 14.35 8.09 7.72
N ILE A 111 13.41 7.64 6.88
CA ILE A 111 12.97 6.23 6.74
C ILE A 111 13.69 5.58 5.56
#